data_AF-A0A1A8T4W3-F1
#
_entry.id   AF-A0A1A8T4W3-F1
#
_cell.length_a   1.000
_cell.length_b   1.000
_cell.length_c   1.000
_cell.angle_alpha   90.00
_cell.angle_beta   90.00
_cell.angle_gamma   90.00
#
_symmetry.space_group_name_H-M   'P 1'
#
loop_
_entity.id
_entity.type
_entity.pdbx_description
1 polymer ?
#
loop_
_entity_poly.entity_id
_entity_poly.type
_entity_poly.pdbx_seq_one_letter_code
_entity_poly.pdbx_strand_id
1 'polypeptide(L)'
;MALPKGGYRDLTEVEQQNYAGLERIVRISPKQVTLSPGQRQTVKLLLRDPGNLPSGEYRSHLTFTALPIHKNDSSQPSGQTGIQLNVLMSYTMPVIYRTGNVSVAPAIDNLSLLTIKETGATFIKVQLSHNDLFSSSGRLVAYWTPTGQPTRQVGLLNGFNFYPENKNAEIRVPWNNFKLEPGSLEVRYEGQQEFNGLLLARQILEITPAMVRSVQ
;
A
#
# COMPACT_ATOMS: atom_id res chain seq x y z
N MET A 1 -8.23 7.81 4.04
CA MET A 1 -7.77 6.90 5.11
C MET A 1 -7.70 5.47 4.59
N ALA A 2 -6.62 4.75 4.88
CA ALA A 2 -6.52 3.33 4.56
C ALA A 2 -7.46 2.50 5.45
N LEU A 3 -7.93 1.35 4.98
CA LEU A 3 -8.81 0.47 5.77
C LEU A 3 -8.08 -0.80 6.23
N PRO A 4 -8.46 -1.41 7.38
CA PRO A 4 -7.85 -2.65 7.89
C PRO A 4 -7.89 -3.85 6.93
N LYS A 5 -8.88 -3.90 6.02
CA LYS A 5 -9.03 -4.96 5.02
C LYS A 5 -8.44 -4.60 3.65
N GLY A 6 -7.68 -3.50 3.59
CA GLY A 6 -7.21 -2.90 2.34
C GLY A 6 -8.22 -1.93 1.73
N GLY A 7 -7.74 -1.14 0.76
CA GLY A 7 -8.50 -0.06 0.14
C GLY A 7 -8.46 1.25 0.94
N TYR A 8 -9.17 2.26 0.43
CA TYR A 8 -9.20 3.61 0.97
C TYR A 8 -10.64 4.12 1.05
N ARG A 9 -10.88 5.00 2.03
CA ARG A 9 -12.08 5.85 2.11
C ARG A 9 -11.68 7.30 2.28
N ASP A 10 -12.60 8.21 2.00
CA ASP A 10 -12.40 9.62 2.34
C ASP A 10 -12.34 9.84 3.86
N LEU A 11 -11.63 10.89 4.24
CA LEU A 11 -11.58 11.35 5.64
C LEU A 11 -12.88 12.11 5.94
N THR A 12 -13.46 11.84 7.11
CA THR A 12 -14.58 12.66 7.62
C THR A 12 -14.10 14.08 7.94
N GLU A 13 -15.00 15.05 8.09
CA GLU A 13 -14.62 16.44 8.43
C GLU A 13 -13.79 16.52 9.72
N VAL A 14 -14.18 15.75 10.74
CA VAL A 14 -13.45 15.66 12.02
C VAL A 14 -12.07 15.05 11.83
N GLU A 15 -11.95 14.01 11.00
CA GLU A 15 -10.66 13.40 10.70
C GLU A 15 -9.77 14.34 9.89
N GLN A 16 -10.30 15.10 8.93
CA GLN A 16 -9.54 16.07 8.12
C GLN A 16 -8.93 17.19 8.97
N GLN A 17 -9.62 17.62 10.03
CA GLN A 17 -9.11 18.63 10.96
C GLN A 17 -7.91 18.12 11.75
N ASN A 18 -7.92 16.84 12.11
CA ASN A 18 -6.87 16.20 12.90
C ASN A 18 -5.81 15.49 12.04
N TYR A 19 -6.06 15.37 10.73
CA TYR A 19 -5.15 14.71 9.80
C TYR A 19 -3.88 15.53 9.66
N ALA A 20 -2.75 14.90 9.98
CA ALA A 20 -1.40 15.44 9.85
C ALA A 20 -0.97 15.51 8.37
N GLY A 21 -1.67 16.33 7.59
CA GLY A 21 -1.44 16.52 6.17
C GLY A 21 -0.14 17.26 5.89
N LEU A 22 0.73 16.67 5.07
CA LEU A 22 2.00 17.26 4.66
C LEU A 22 1.79 18.58 3.87
N GLU A 23 0.64 18.76 3.22
CA GLU A 23 0.30 19.94 2.43
C GLU A 23 0.28 21.24 3.24
N ARG A 24 0.07 21.14 4.56
CA ARG A 24 0.03 22.30 5.46
C ARG A 24 1.43 22.89 5.68
N ILE A 25 2.44 22.02 5.73
CA ILE A 25 3.83 22.34 6.07
C ILE A 25 4.79 22.26 4.87
N VAL A 26 4.33 21.94 3.67
CA VAL A 26 5.16 21.94 2.46
C VAL A 26 4.74 23.05 1.49
N ARG A 27 5.71 23.61 0.77
CA ARG A 27 5.51 24.52 -0.35
C ARG A 27 6.10 23.92 -1.61
N ILE A 28 5.38 24.10 -2.73
CA ILE A 28 5.72 23.52 -4.03
C ILE A 28 6.06 24.67 -4.98
N SER A 29 7.18 24.56 -5.70
CA SER A 29 7.57 25.53 -6.71
C SER A 29 8.36 24.89 -7.87
N PRO A 30 8.02 25.18 -9.15
CA PRO A 30 6.86 25.96 -9.59
C PRO A 30 5.56 25.15 -9.46
N LYS A 31 4.41 25.83 -9.36
CA LYS A 31 3.08 25.17 -9.34
C LYS A 31 2.56 24.87 -10.75
N GLN A 32 3.08 25.55 -11.75
CA GLN A 32 2.72 25.40 -13.15
C GLN A 32 3.97 25.59 -14.01
N VAL A 33 4.12 24.77 -15.05
CA VAL A 33 5.22 24.84 -16.00
C VAL A 33 4.71 24.48 -17.39
N THR A 34 5.29 25.09 -18.42
CA THR A 34 5.14 24.67 -19.81
C THR A 34 6.36 23.85 -20.19
N LEU A 35 6.14 22.63 -20.71
CA LEU A 35 7.20 21.72 -21.13
C LEU A 35 7.18 21.54 -22.64
N SER A 36 8.30 21.78 -23.31
CA SER A 36 8.52 21.35 -24.68
C SER A 36 8.76 19.83 -24.76
N PRO A 37 8.60 19.20 -25.94
CA PRO A 37 8.89 17.78 -26.12
C PRO A 37 10.31 17.41 -25.65
N GLY A 38 10.41 16.39 -24.80
CA GLY A 38 11.68 15.93 -24.21
C GLY A 38 12.25 16.84 -23.11
N GLN A 39 11.66 18.00 -22.85
CA GLN A 39 12.11 18.90 -21.78
C GLN A 39 11.80 18.31 -20.41
N ARG A 40 12.71 18.51 -19.46
CA ARG A 40 12.53 18.15 -18.05
C ARG A 40 12.40 19.42 -17.20
N GLN A 41 11.52 19.38 -16.21
CA GLN A 41 11.41 20.40 -15.17
C GLN A 41 11.64 19.75 -13.81
N THR A 42 12.43 20.42 -12.96
CA THR A 42 12.54 20.07 -11.54
C THR A 42 11.49 20.83 -10.74
N VAL A 43 10.67 20.13 -9.96
CA VAL A 43 9.75 20.72 -8.99
C VAL A 43 10.36 20.58 -7.60
N LYS A 44 10.48 21.71 -6.89
CA LYS A 44 11.04 21.77 -5.55
C LYS A 44 9.91 21.66 -4.51
N LEU A 45 10.13 20.78 -3.54
CA LEU A 45 9.30 20.65 -2.34
C LEU A 45 10.09 21.25 -1.19
N LEU A 46 9.60 22.36 -0.63
CA LEU A 46 10.22 23.03 0.51
C LEU A 46 9.40 22.72 1.76
N LEU A 47 10.02 22.03 2.71
CA LEU A 47 9.45 21.87 4.04
C LEU A 47 9.57 23.19 4.80
N ARG A 48 8.45 23.65 5.37
CA ARG A 48 8.34 24.78 6.28
C ARG A 48 7.92 24.25 7.63
N ASP A 49 8.91 23.75 8.38
CA ASP A 49 8.72 23.28 9.74
C ASP A 49 8.35 24.45 10.66
N PRO A 50 7.20 24.41 11.37
CA PRO A 50 6.84 25.43 12.36
C PRO A 50 7.71 25.41 13.63
N GLY A 51 8.67 24.50 13.75
CA GLY A 51 9.65 24.40 14.85
C GLY A 51 9.23 23.47 15.99
N ASN A 52 7.94 23.11 16.07
CA ASN A 52 7.38 22.22 17.08
C ASN A 52 6.56 21.09 16.44
N LEU A 53 7.05 20.53 15.33
CA LEU A 53 6.34 19.44 14.66
C LEU A 53 6.49 18.13 15.47
N PRO A 54 5.38 17.51 15.94
CA PRO A 54 5.45 16.24 16.65
C PRO A 54 6.14 15.12 15.86
N SER A 55 6.78 14.19 16.57
CA SER A 55 7.31 12.97 15.97
C SER A 55 6.20 12.19 15.29
N GLY A 56 6.46 11.74 14.07
CA GLY A 56 5.50 10.94 13.31
C GLY A 56 5.61 11.14 11.80
N GLU A 57 4.58 10.66 11.12
CA GLU A 57 4.50 10.60 9.68
C GLU A 57 3.44 11.56 9.14
N TYR A 58 3.86 12.43 8.21
CA TYR A 58 3.02 13.42 7.53
C TYR A 58 2.93 13.03 6.07
N ARG A 59 1.72 12.88 5.55
CA ARG A 59 1.50 12.38 4.18
C ARG A 59 0.51 13.23 3.41
N SER A 60 0.85 13.46 2.15
CA SER A 60 -0.07 14.02 1.15
C SER A 60 0.21 13.38 -0.20
N HIS A 61 -0.50 13.82 -1.22
CA HIS A 61 -0.29 13.40 -2.59
C HIS A 61 0.10 14.61 -3.45
N LEU A 62 1.11 14.45 -4.28
CA LEU A 62 1.52 15.41 -5.29
C LEU A 62 0.86 15.04 -6.62
N THR A 63 -0.03 15.89 -7.11
CA THR A 63 -0.75 15.67 -8.37
C THR A 63 -0.21 16.59 -9.47
N PHE A 64 0.16 15.99 -10.61
CA PHE A 64 0.52 16.66 -11.85
C PHE A 64 -0.63 16.51 -12.84
N THR A 65 -1.30 17.62 -13.15
CA THR A 65 -2.42 17.63 -14.10
C THR A 65 -1.99 18.37 -15.36
N ALA A 66 -2.15 17.73 -16.52
CA ALA A 66 -2.01 18.40 -17.80
C ALA A 66 -3.15 19.41 -17.96
N LEU A 67 -2.80 20.67 -18.20
CA LEU A 67 -3.79 21.72 -18.47
C LEU A 67 -4.21 21.67 -19.95
N PRO A 68 -5.49 21.93 -20.26
CA PRO A 68 -5.94 22.03 -21.65
C PRO A 68 -5.15 23.10 -22.40
N ILE A 69 -4.64 22.76 -23.58
CA ILE A 69 -4.08 23.74 -24.50
C ILE A 69 -5.25 24.28 -25.31
N HIS A 70 -5.69 25.51 -25.04
CA HIS A 70 -6.68 26.17 -25.89
C HIS A 70 -6.06 26.38 -27.27
N LYS A 71 -6.42 25.54 -28.24
CA LYS A 71 -6.25 25.87 -29.65
C LYS A 71 -7.40 26.80 -30.01
N ASN A 72 -7.10 28.01 -30.47
CA ASN A 72 -8.09 28.85 -31.13
C ASN A 72 -8.50 28.14 -32.41
N ASP A 73 -9.61 27.41 -32.36
CA ASP A 73 -10.14 26.67 -33.50
C ASP A 73 -10.91 27.65 -34.39
N SER A 74 -10.18 28.52 -35.08
CA SER A 74 -10.74 29.43 -36.08
C SER A 74 -10.83 28.73 -37.44
N SER A 75 -11.60 27.64 -37.54
CA SER A 75 -12.21 27.16 -38.79
C SER A 75 -12.85 25.78 -38.60
N GLN A 76 -14.06 25.70 -38.06
CA GLN A 76 -14.94 24.60 -38.44
C GLN A 76 -15.58 24.94 -39.80
N PRO A 77 -15.42 24.11 -40.84
CA PRO A 77 -16.17 24.28 -42.08
C PRO A 77 -17.67 24.16 -41.78
N SER A 78 -18.46 25.14 -42.20
CA SER A 78 -19.91 25.13 -42.04
C SER A 78 -20.52 23.87 -42.69
N GLY A 79 -21.17 23.00 -41.91
CA GLY A 79 -21.99 21.90 -42.43
C GLY A 79 -21.55 20.46 -42.10
N GLN A 80 -20.54 20.24 -41.24
CA GLN A 80 -20.14 18.89 -40.81
C GLN A 80 -20.31 18.71 -39.28
N THR A 81 -21.02 17.66 -38.88
CA THR A 81 -21.07 17.21 -37.48
C THR A 81 -19.87 16.33 -37.19
N GLY A 82 -18.98 16.78 -36.29
CA GLY A 82 -17.82 16.03 -35.84
C GLY A 82 -17.75 15.98 -34.32
N ILE A 83 -17.18 14.90 -33.78
CA ILE A 83 -16.89 14.76 -32.34
C ILE A 83 -15.39 15.00 -32.15
N GLN A 84 -15.04 15.96 -31.29
CA GLN A 84 -13.67 16.20 -30.86
C GLN A 84 -13.48 15.69 -29.43
N LEU A 85 -12.55 14.75 -29.25
CA LEU A 85 -12.18 14.20 -27.95
C LEU A 85 -10.87 14.83 -27.47
N ASN A 86 -10.90 15.51 -26.32
CA ASN A 86 -9.72 16.04 -25.65
C ASN A 86 -9.44 15.21 -24.39
N VAL A 87 -8.30 14.51 -24.36
CA VAL A 87 -7.88 13.70 -23.21
C VAL A 87 -6.92 14.52 -22.33
N LEU A 88 -7.23 14.62 -21.03
CA LEU A 88 -6.37 15.25 -20.03
C LEU A 88 -5.73 14.17 -19.16
N MET A 89 -4.41 14.22 -19.06
CA MET A 89 -3.64 13.28 -18.24
C MET A 89 -3.40 13.87 -16.85
N SER A 90 -3.52 13.03 -15.82
CA SER A 90 -3.17 13.39 -14.44
C SER A 90 -2.37 12.26 -13.79
N TYR A 91 -1.31 12.61 -13.06
CA TYR A 91 -0.45 11.69 -12.32
C TYR A 91 -0.40 12.10 -10.85
N THR A 92 -0.63 11.17 -9.94
CA THR A 92 -0.60 11.42 -8.50
C THR A 92 0.45 10.54 -7.83
N MET A 93 1.34 11.15 -7.04
CA MET A 93 2.41 10.45 -6.31
C MET A 93 2.25 10.68 -4.80
N PRO A 94 2.33 9.64 -3.95
CA PRO A 94 2.35 9.86 -2.50
C PRO A 94 3.68 10.51 -2.09
N VAL A 95 3.60 11.48 -1.18
CA VAL A 95 4.76 12.15 -0.58
C VAL A 95 4.64 12.01 0.93
N ILE A 96 5.72 11.51 1.54
CA ILE A 96 5.79 11.23 2.97
C ILE A 96 6.96 12.02 3.56
N TYR A 97 6.71 12.74 4.64
CA TYR A 97 7.74 13.32 5.49
C TYR A 97 7.68 12.67 6.87
N ARG A 98 8.82 12.22 7.36
CA ARG A 98 8.95 11.61 8.69
C ARG A 98 9.88 12.46 9.53
N THR A 99 9.47 12.72 10.77
CA THR A 99 10.28 13.41 11.76
C THR A 99 10.34 12.58 13.04
N GLY A 100 11.48 12.60 13.73
CA GLY A 100 11.78 11.74 14.88
C GLY A 100 12.52 10.45 14.50
N ASN A 101 12.62 9.52 15.46
CA ASN A 101 13.31 8.24 15.26
C ASN A 101 12.37 7.23 14.59
N VAL A 102 12.61 6.95 13.30
CA VAL A 102 11.78 6.02 12.52
C VAL A 102 12.06 4.58 12.95
N SER A 103 11.17 4.05 13.80
CA SER A 103 11.18 2.66 14.24
C SER A 103 9.79 2.07 14.06
N VAL A 104 9.73 0.83 13.56
CA VAL A 104 8.49 0.08 13.36
C VAL A 104 8.64 -1.33 13.93
N ALA A 105 7.60 -1.83 14.58
CA ALA A 105 7.56 -3.18 15.15
C ALA A 105 6.17 -3.82 14.94
N PRO A 106 5.76 -4.05 13.68
CA PRO A 106 4.50 -4.74 13.41
C PRO A 106 4.59 -6.21 13.87
N ALA A 107 3.45 -6.77 14.25
CA ALA A 107 3.31 -8.17 14.63
C ALA A 107 2.37 -8.90 13.68
N ILE A 108 2.57 -10.22 13.53
CA ILE A 108 1.58 -11.13 12.95
C ILE A 108 0.95 -11.87 14.12
N ASP A 109 -0.24 -11.43 14.52
CA ASP A 109 -0.93 -11.92 15.71
C ASP A 109 -1.48 -13.33 15.50
N ASN A 110 -2.04 -13.58 14.32
CA ASN A 110 -2.67 -14.86 14.01
C ASN A 110 -2.60 -15.21 12.52
N LEU A 111 -2.42 -16.49 12.25
CA LEU A 111 -2.54 -17.10 10.93
C LEU A 111 -3.69 -18.10 10.91
N SER A 112 -4.49 -18.10 9.84
CA SER A 112 -5.49 -19.14 9.61
C SER A 112 -5.72 -19.37 8.12
N LEU A 113 -6.36 -20.49 7.79
CA LEU A 113 -6.76 -20.78 6.42
C LEU A 113 -8.23 -20.38 6.20
N LEU A 114 -8.49 -19.78 5.04
CA LEU A 114 -9.82 -19.44 4.57
C LEU A 114 -10.02 -20.04 3.18
N THR A 115 -10.93 -21.00 3.07
CA THR A 115 -11.33 -21.58 1.79
C THR A 115 -12.70 -21.06 1.38
N ILE A 116 -12.79 -20.50 0.18
CA ILE A 116 -14.06 -20.07 -0.42
C ILE A 116 -14.71 -21.30 -1.05
N LYS A 117 -15.88 -21.71 -0.54
CA LYS A 117 -16.51 -22.98 -0.92
C LYS A 117 -16.93 -23.01 -2.39
N GLU A 118 -17.37 -21.87 -2.92
CA GLU A 118 -17.90 -21.73 -4.27
C GLU A 118 -16.82 -21.89 -5.34
N THR A 119 -15.58 -21.47 -5.04
CA THR A 119 -14.46 -21.49 -5.99
C THR A 119 -13.39 -22.51 -5.63
N GLY A 120 -13.40 -23.05 -4.42
CA GLY A 120 -12.32 -23.87 -3.85
C GLY A 120 -11.04 -23.07 -3.54
N ALA A 121 -11.01 -21.76 -3.80
CA ALA A 121 -9.82 -20.94 -3.60
C ALA A 121 -9.48 -20.85 -2.11
N THR A 122 -8.23 -21.14 -1.76
CA THR A 122 -7.74 -21.09 -0.38
C THR A 122 -6.76 -19.94 -0.19
N PHE A 123 -6.94 -19.21 0.91
CA PHE A 123 -6.15 -18.05 1.30
C PHE A 123 -5.55 -18.28 2.67
N ILE A 124 -4.36 -17.75 2.86
CA ILE A 124 -3.75 -17.56 4.17
C ILE A 124 -4.28 -16.22 4.69
N LYS A 125 -5.11 -16.27 5.72
CA LYS A 125 -5.57 -15.10 6.45
C LYS A 125 -4.50 -14.73 7.49
N VAL A 126 -3.96 -13.52 7.34
CA VAL A 126 -2.93 -12.94 8.21
C VAL A 126 -3.58 -11.79 8.99
N GLN A 127 -3.60 -11.89 10.31
CA GLN A 127 -4.00 -10.80 11.20
C GLN A 127 -2.74 -10.13 11.72
N LEU A 128 -2.63 -8.82 11.50
CA LEU A 128 -1.49 -8.02 11.92
C LEU A 128 -1.93 -6.91 12.88
N SER A 129 -1.02 -6.50 13.75
CA SER A 129 -1.17 -5.34 14.61
C SER A 129 0.10 -4.54 14.71
N HIS A 130 -0.03 -3.26 15.02
CA HIS A 130 1.10 -2.41 15.41
C HIS A 130 0.62 -1.15 16.13
N ASN A 131 1.50 -0.52 16.90
CA ASN A 131 1.24 0.77 17.58
C ASN A 131 2.23 1.87 17.18
N ASP A 132 2.92 1.68 16.06
CA ASP A 132 3.98 2.58 15.62
C ASP A 132 3.45 3.95 15.16
N LEU A 133 4.34 4.95 15.22
CA LEU A 133 4.10 6.30 14.69
C LEU A 133 4.41 6.43 13.20
N PHE A 134 5.05 5.41 12.61
CA PHE A 134 5.53 5.41 11.22
C PHE A 134 4.96 4.21 10.48
N SER A 135 4.76 4.38 9.18
CA SER A 135 4.36 3.26 8.32
C SER A 135 5.51 2.29 8.10
N SER A 136 5.19 1.00 8.01
CA SER A 136 6.11 -0.02 7.51
C SER A 136 5.79 -0.38 6.07
N SER A 137 6.83 -0.62 5.26
CA SER A 137 6.71 -1.00 3.86
C SER A 137 7.48 -2.29 3.61
N GLY A 138 6.85 -3.25 2.93
CA GLY A 138 7.43 -4.58 2.77
C GLY A 138 6.60 -5.53 1.93
N ARG A 139 6.84 -6.83 2.12
CA ARG A 139 6.09 -7.91 1.48
C ARG A 139 5.75 -9.01 2.48
N LEU A 140 4.59 -9.63 2.32
CA LEU A 140 4.23 -10.84 3.06
C LEU A 140 4.57 -12.05 2.20
N VAL A 141 5.46 -12.90 2.69
CA VAL A 141 5.88 -14.12 2.00
C VAL A 141 5.50 -15.33 2.83
N ALA A 142 4.81 -16.29 2.22
CA ALA A 142 4.39 -17.51 2.87
C ALA A 142 5.21 -18.71 2.35
N TYR A 143 5.81 -19.45 3.27
CA TYR A 143 6.58 -20.65 3.03
C TYR A 143 5.88 -21.84 3.69
N TRP A 144 5.76 -22.93 2.95
CA TRP A 144 5.19 -24.19 3.43
C TRP A 144 6.26 -25.26 3.48
N THR A 145 6.33 -25.97 4.61
CA THR A 145 7.20 -27.13 4.81
C THR A 145 6.31 -28.32 5.15
N PRO A 146 5.94 -29.16 4.17
CA PRO A 146 5.23 -30.40 4.44
C PRO A 146 6.11 -31.35 5.27
N THR A 147 5.48 -32.23 6.04
CA THR A 147 6.21 -33.22 6.84
C THR A 147 7.09 -34.11 5.96
N GLY A 148 8.40 -34.10 6.19
CA GLY A 148 9.37 -34.91 5.43
C GLY A 148 9.68 -34.39 4.02
N GLN A 149 9.25 -33.17 3.67
CA GLN A 149 9.48 -32.56 2.35
C GLN A 149 10.17 -31.20 2.49
N PRO A 150 10.89 -30.74 1.45
CA PRO A 150 11.55 -29.43 1.49
C PRO A 150 10.56 -28.27 1.54
N THR A 151 11.00 -27.17 2.15
CA THR A 151 10.26 -25.91 2.19
C THR A 151 10.09 -25.32 0.78
N ARG A 152 8.91 -24.78 0.49
CA ARG A 152 8.61 -24.06 -0.76
C ARG A 152 7.77 -22.81 -0.50
N GLN A 153 7.91 -21.80 -1.36
CA GLN A 153 7.03 -20.63 -1.30
C GLN A 153 5.64 -21.00 -1.82
N VAL A 154 4.59 -20.58 -1.12
CA VAL A 154 3.18 -20.88 -1.44
C VAL A 154 2.31 -19.65 -1.64
N GLY A 155 2.75 -18.49 -1.16
CA GLY A 155 2.03 -17.23 -1.29
C GLY A 155 2.96 -16.02 -1.21
N LEU A 156 2.59 -14.95 -1.91
CA LEU A 156 3.31 -13.68 -1.92
C LEU A 156 2.29 -12.54 -2.06
N LEU A 157 2.36 -11.58 -1.15
CA LEU A 157 1.82 -10.23 -1.34
C LEU A 157 2.98 -9.24 -1.31
N ASN A 158 3.30 -8.68 -2.47
CA ASN A 158 4.40 -7.73 -2.64
C ASN A 158 3.92 -6.29 -2.47
N GLY A 159 4.74 -5.39 -1.89
CA GLY A 159 4.41 -3.97 -1.75
C GLY A 159 3.29 -3.67 -0.74
N PHE A 160 3.25 -4.40 0.38
CA PHE A 160 2.34 -4.16 1.49
C PHE A 160 2.83 -3.01 2.39
N ASN A 161 1.97 -2.00 2.55
CA ASN A 161 2.17 -0.88 3.47
C ASN A 161 1.23 -0.99 4.67
N PHE A 162 1.76 -0.89 5.88
CA PHE A 162 0.98 -0.86 7.12
C PHE A 162 1.08 0.53 7.75
N TYR A 163 -0.01 1.29 7.70
CA TYR A 163 -0.01 2.71 8.06
C TYR A 163 -0.39 2.96 9.52
N PRO A 164 0.16 4.00 10.18
CA PRO A 164 -0.06 4.31 11.61
C PRO A 164 -1.52 4.47 12.02
N GLU A 165 -2.39 4.96 11.13
CA GLU A 165 -3.82 5.10 11.41
C GLU A 165 -4.54 3.74 11.59
N ASN A 166 -3.98 2.66 11.06
CA ASN A 166 -4.53 1.32 11.12
C ASN A 166 -3.76 0.50 12.13
N LYS A 167 -4.27 0.40 13.36
CA LYS A 167 -3.64 -0.42 14.40
C LYS A 167 -3.72 -1.92 14.14
N ASN A 168 -4.61 -2.33 13.23
CA ASN A 168 -4.86 -3.71 12.88
C ASN A 168 -5.09 -3.84 11.37
N ALA A 169 -4.70 -4.98 10.81
CA ALA A 169 -5.00 -5.35 9.43
C ALA A 169 -5.38 -6.84 9.30
N GLU A 170 -6.30 -7.14 8.38
CA GLU A 170 -6.62 -8.51 7.95
C GLU A 170 -6.29 -8.63 6.46
N ILE A 171 -5.24 -9.40 6.16
CA ILE A 171 -4.75 -9.60 4.81
C ILE A 171 -5.01 -11.05 4.38
N ARG A 172 -5.37 -11.24 3.12
CA ARG A 172 -5.56 -12.56 2.51
C ARG A 172 -4.51 -12.76 1.45
N VAL A 173 -3.57 -13.66 1.68
CA VAL A 173 -2.56 -14.06 0.70
C VAL A 173 -3.05 -15.32 0.01
N PRO A 174 -3.22 -15.34 -1.32
CA PRO A 174 -3.60 -16.55 -2.04
C PRO A 174 -2.58 -17.66 -1.81
N TRP A 175 -3.05 -18.87 -1.51
CA TRP A 175 -2.22 -20.07 -1.48
C TRP A 175 -2.39 -20.80 -2.81
N ASN A 176 -1.40 -20.66 -3.69
CA ASN A 176 -1.43 -21.30 -5.01
C ASN A 176 -1.21 -22.81 -4.91
N ASN A 177 -2.04 -23.59 -5.60
CA ASN A 177 -2.00 -25.07 -5.57
C ASN A 177 -2.08 -25.62 -4.14
N PHE A 178 -3.02 -25.10 -3.34
CA PHE A 178 -3.25 -25.54 -1.97
C PHE A 178 -3.60 -27.04 -1.93
N LYS A 179 -2.98 -27.74 -0.98
CA LYS A 179 -3.30 -29.10 -0.61
C LYS A 179 -3.21 -29.18 0.91
N LEU A 180 -4.29 -29.62 1.55
CA LEU A 180 -4.30 -29.81 2.99
C LEU A 180 -3.49 -31.07 3.33
N GLU A 181 -2.34 -30.88 3.97
CA GLU A 181 -1.46 -31.94 4.43
C GLU A 181 -0.71 -31.49 5.70
N PRO A 182 -0.17 -32.42 6.51
CA PRO A 182 0.52 -32.04 7.73
C PRO A 182 1.86 -31.35 7.46
N GLY A 183 2.17 -30.30 8.23
CA GLY A 183 3.40 -29.53 8.07
C GLY A 183 3.30 -28.14 8.71
N SER A 184 4.26 -27.29 8.40
CA SER A 184 4.42 -25.96 8.99
C SER A 184 4.32 -24.86 7.95
N LEU A 185 3.40 -23.90 8.18
CA LEU A 185 3.24 -22.69 7.37
C LEU A 185 3.90 -21.52 8.09
N GLU A 186 4.96 -20.99 7.50
CA GLU A 186 5.63 -19.79 7.97
C GLU A 186 5.21 -18.59 7.12
N VAL A 187 4.77 -17.51 7.75
CA VAL A 187 4.54 -16.21 7.10
C VAL A 187 5.54 -15.20 7.64
N ARG A 188 6.25 -14.53 6.73
CA ARG A 188 7.21 -13.46 7.01
C ARG A 188 6.70 -12.14 6.48
N TYR A 189 6.79 -11.09 7.29
CA TYR A 189 6.71 -9.71 6.81
C TYR A 189 8.14 -9.21 6.63
N GLU A 190 8.60 -9.17 5.38
CA GLU A 190 9.95 -8.75 5.00
C GLU A 190 9.93 -7.29 4.57
N GLY A 191 10.81 -6.47 5.13
CA GLY A 191 10.90 -5.05 4.81
C GLY A 191 11.38 -4.78 3.38
N GLN A 192 10.87 -3.71 2.80
CA GLN A 192 11.25 -3.17 1.49
C GLN A 192 11.52 -1.67 1.61
N GLN A 193 12.03 -1.07 0.53
CA GLN A 193 12.40 0.36 0.51
C GLN A 193 13.42 0.67 1.62
N GLU A 194 13.12 1.62 2.51
CA GLU A 194 13.96 1.96 3.66
C GLU A 194 14.12 0.82 4.68
N PHE A 195 13.24 -0.17 4.67
CA PHE A 195 13.30 -1.34 5.57
C PHE A 195 13.94 -2.57 4.91
N ASN A 196 14.56 -2.41 3.73
CA ASN A 196 15.13 -3.54 2.99
C ASN A 196 16.17 -4.31 3.83
N GLY A 197 16.03 -5.64 3.84
CA GLY A 197 16.89 -6.54 4.62
C GLY A 197 16.43 -6.79 6.06
N LEU A 198 15.39 -6.10 6.53
CA LEU A 198 14.79 -6.35 7.85
C LEU A 198 13.69 -7.41 7.78
N LEU A 199 13.66 -8.32 8.75
CA LEU A 199 12.49 -9.15 9.02
C LEU A 199 11.63 -8.43 10.05
N LEU A 200 10.53 -7.82 9.58
CA LEU A 200 9.66 -6.97 10.40
C LEU A 200 8.78 -7.81 11.33
N ALA A 201 8.27 -8.94 10.84
CA ALA A 201 7.47 -9.87 11.64
C ALA A 201 7.55 -11.29 11.08
N ARG A 202 7.29 -12.28 11.93
CA ARG A 202 7.23 -13.70 11.56
C ARG A 202 6.19 -14.40 12.41
N GLN A 203 5.42 -15.31 11.80
CA GLN A 203 4.55 -16.23 12.53
C GLN A 203 4.52 -17.59 11.83
N ILE A 204 4.29 -18.64 12.62
CA ILE A 204 4.19 -20.02 12.14
C ILE A 204 2.83 -20.60 12.54
N LEU A 205 2.20 -21.32 11.62
CA LEU A 205 1.01 -22.13 11.84
C LEU A 205 1.35 -23.60 11.56
N GLU A 206 1.22 -24.44 12.58
CA GLU A 206 1.34 -25.89 12.43
C GLU A 206 0.01 -26.51 12.00
N ILE A 207 0.05 -27.35 10.97
CA ILE A 207 -1.08 -28.18 10.53
C ILE A 207 -0.77 -29.61 10.93
N THR A 208 -1.52 -30.13 11.91
CA THR A 208 -1.31 -31.48 12.43
C THR A 208 -2.09 -32.53 11.64
N PRO A 209 -1.68 -33.82 11.67
CA PRO A 209 -2.48 -34.90 11.08
C PRO A 209 -3.91 -35.00 11.62
N ALA A 210 -4.14 -34.63 12.89
CA ALA A 210 -5.46 -34.62 13.49
C ALA A 210 -6.35 -33.53 12.85
N MET A 211 -5.80 -32.34 12.59
CA MET A 211 -6.52 -31.26 11.90
C MET A 211 -6.90 -31.68 10.47
N VAL A 212 -5.99 -32.30 9.73
CA VAL A 212 -6.27 -32.78 8.37
C VAL A 212 -7.44 -33.79 8.37
N ARG A 213 -7.44 -34.74 9.30
CA ARG A 213 -8.52 -35.75 9.43
C ARG A 213 -9.88 -35.15 9.81
N SER A 214 -9.90 -34.05 10.55
CA SER A 214 -11.15 -33.40 10.97
C SER A 214 -11.90 -32.67 9.84
N VAL A 215 -11.24 -32.47 8.70
CA VAL A 215 -11.77 -31.71 7.55
C VAL A 215 -12.13 -32.63 6.36
N GLN A 216 -11.66 -33.88 6.38
CA GLN A 216 -12.01 -34.93 5.41
C GLN A 216 -13.28 -35.68 5.84
#